data_AF-A0A962G824-F1
#
_entry.id   AF-A0A962G824-F1
#
_cell.length_a   1.000
_cell.length_b   1.000
_cell.length_c   1.000
_cell.angle_alpha   90.00
_cell.angle_beta   90.00
_cell.angle_gamma   90.00
#
_symmetry.space_group_name_H-M   'P 1'
#
loop_
_entity.id
_entity.type
_entity.pdbx_description
1 polymer ?
#
loop_
_entity_poly.entity_id
_entity_poly.type
_entity_poly.pdbx_seq_one_letter_code
_entity_poly.pdbx_strand_id
1 'polypeptide(L)'
;DPVDRMLEVRERSSAAGLGHSVHVDAAWGGYLATVFRNEDGSLRSRDEVAADYQSFPADEVHAAIAALGETDSVTIDPHKLGYLPFGTGAFLCRDHRVTALLAEEADYVFHGSAPKAYLERYRSLGQFIPEGSKSGANAAAVFVTHRVLPLDHRHFGLLTRQTILAAEAFHQRATQFASDMSEQVVAMVPFAPDSNLVCVAINPRGNREVAAANAFIRRLHDEMRADPRQPLQLKQFFGSVTTLRPEALGDAEMRRILDALGLDGASLDGADEGDDRLLILRHTLMNPYLIDHENGISYIDRYFDYLAGRIRMLVGEGRAGSNLGAGHEH
;
A
#
# COMPACT_ATOMS: atom_id res chain seq x y z
N ASP A 1 -5.76 -3.56 -9.01
CA ASP A 1 -5.97 -3.94 -10.43
C ASP A 1 -7.21 -4.80 -10.59
N PRO A 2 -7.93 -4.67 -11.73
CA PRO A 2 -9.13 -5.46 -12.04
C PRO A 2 -8.74 -6.87 -12.51
N VAL A 3 -8.30 -7.72 -11.56
CA VAL A 3 -7.82 -9.09 -11.82
C VAL A 3 -8.88 -9.94 -12.54
N ASP A 4 -10.14 -9.79 -12.16
CA ASP A 4 -11.31 -10.39 -12.79
C ASP A 4 -11.35 -10.10 -14.31
N ARG A 5 -11.20 -8.84 -14.70
CA ARG A 5 -11.20 -8.44 -16.12
C ARG A 5 -9.95 -8.90 -16.86
N MET A 6 -8.80 -8.99 -16.18
CA MET A 6 -7.60 -9.57 -16.78
C MET A 6 -7.79 -11.04 -17.14
N LEU A 7 -8.50 -11.80 -16.30
CA LEU A 7 -8.84 -13.20 -16.61
C LEU A 7 -9.82 -13.31 -17.78
N GLU A 8 -10.81 -12.42 -17.88
CA GLU A 8 -11.70 -12.36 -19.07
C GLU A 8 -10.92 -12.09 -20.36
N VAL A 9 -9.90 -11.22 -20.30
CA VAL A 9 -8.98 -11.00 -21.41
C VAL A 9 -8.16 -12.25 -21.70
N ARG A 10 -7.66 -12.96 -20.68
CA ARG A 10 -6.95 -14.22 -20.83
C ARG A 10 -7.77 -15.26 -21.59
N GLU A 11 -9.03 -15.46 -21.21
CA GLU A 11 -9.91 -16.42 -21.87
C GLU A 11 -10.19 -16.05 -23.34
N ARG A 12 -10.50 -14.77 -23.62
CA ARG A 12 -10.73 -14.29 -24.99
C ARG A 12 -9.48 -14.41 -25.87
N SER A 13 -8.32 -14.03 -25.35
CA SER A 13 -7.06 -14.16 -26.08
C SER A 13 -6.69 -15.61 -26.33
N SER A 14 -6.92 -16.49 -25.36
CA SER A 14 -6.67 -17.94 -25.52
C SER A 14 -7.57 -18.55 -26.60
N ALA A 15 -8.84 -18.17 -26.67
CA ALA A 15 -9.76 -18.57 -27.74
C ALA A 15 -9.31 -18.10 -29.14
N ALA A 16 -8.54 -17.00 -29.20
CA ALA A 16 -7.91 -16.49 -30.43
C ALA A 16 -6.50 -17.06 -30.70
N GLY A 17 -6.03 -18.02 -29.90
CA GLY A 17 -4.69 -18.63 -30.05
C GLY A 17 -3.55 -17.83 -29.42
N LEU A 18 -3.85 -16.83 -28.59
CA LEU A 18 -2.88 -15.96 -27.89
C LEU A 18 -2.90 -16.22 -26.37
N GLY A 19 -2.53 -17.45 -25.98
CA GLY A 19 -2.45 -17.83 -24.58
C GLY A 19 -1.36 -17.07 -23.82
N HIS A 20 -1.66 -16.66 -22.59
CA HIS A 20 -0.73 -16.00 -21.67
C HIS A 20 -1.08 -16.35 -20.22
N SER A 21 -0.10 -16.25 -19.32
CA SER A 21 -0.31 -16.44 -17.89
C SER A 21 -0.72 -15.13 -17.21
N VAL A 22 -1.46 -15.25 -16.12
CA VAL A 22 -1.80 -14.16 -15.22
C VAL A 22 -1.14 -14.41 -13.88
N HIS A 23 -0.13 -13.58 -13.58
CA HIS A 23 0.49 -13.50 -12.26
C HIS A 23 -0.08 -12.30 -11.50
N VAL A 24 -0.44 -12.49 -10.23
CA VAL A 24 -0.80 -11.37 -9.35
C VAL A 24 0.31 -11.13 -8.35
N ASP A 25 0.91 -9.94 -8.39
CA ASP A 25 1.74 -9.46 -7.30
C ASP A 25 0.85 -9.00 -6.14
N ALA A 26 0.56 -9.94 -5.24
CA ALA A 26 -0.13 -9.68 -3.98
C ALA A 26 0.86 -9.61 -2.81
N ALA A 27 2.11 -9.20 -3.04
CA ALA A 27 3.15 -9.16 -2.02
C ALA A 27 2.67 -8.37 -0.79
N TRP A 28 2.06 -7.21 -1.04
CA TRP A 28 1.39 -6.42 -0.01
C TRP A 28 -0.02 -6.96 0.31
N GLY A 29 -0.89 -7.01 -0.70
CA GLY A 29 -2.34 -7.19 -0.52
C GLY A 29 -2.81 -8.62 -0.27
N GLY A 30 -1.95 -9.64 -0.34
CA GLY A 30 -2.38 -11.04 -0.30
C GLY A 30 -3.05 -11.44 1.01
N TYR A 31 -2.61 -10.89 2.15
CA TYR A 31 -3.28 -11.12 3.44
C TYR A 31 -4.62 -10.39 3.57
N LEU A 32 -4.92 -9.39 2.71
CA LEU A 32 -6.26 -8.80 2.64
C LEU A 32 -7.31 -9.84 2.26
N ALA A 33 -6.96 -10.89 1.50
CA ALA A 33 -7.88 -11.95 1.14
C ALA A 33 -8.53 -12.63 2.37
N THR A 34 -7.89 -12.61 3.54
CA THR A 34 -8.45 -13.18 4.77
C THR A 34 -9.78 -12.55 5.17
N VAL A 35 -10.00 -11.25 4.93
CA VAL A 35 -11.29 -10.60 5.26
C VAL A 35 -12.43 -11.07 4.35
N PHE A 36 -12.10 -11.68 3.21
CA PHE A 36 -13.03 -12.17 2.19
C PHE A 36 -13.24 -13.69 2.24
N ARG A 37 -12.74 -14.38 3.28
CA ARG A 37 -12.82 -15.85 3.39
C ARG A 37 -13.54 -16.27 4.66
N ASN A 38 -14.49 -17.19 4.52
CA ASN A 38 -15.07 -17.94 5.63
C ASN A 38 -14.07 -18.95 6.18
N GLU A 39 -14.32 -19.51 7.36
CA GLU A 39 -13.40 -20.50 7.97
C GLU A 39 -13.22 -21.77 7.14
N ASP A 40 -14.18 -22.11 6.28
CA ASP A 40 -14.09 -23.22 5.33
C ASP A 40 -13.33 -22.87 4.04
N GLY A 41 -12.84 -21.64 3.92
CA GLY A 41 -12.14 -21.11 2.76
C GLY A 41 -13.05 -20.64 1.62
N SER A 42 -14.38 -20.71 1.76
CA SER A 42 -15.31 -20.15 0.80
C SER A 42 -15.23 -18.61 0.77
N LEU A 43 -15.53 -18.02 -0.39
CA LEU A 43 -15.59 -16.58 -0.56
C LEU A 43 -16.83 -16.01 0.16
N ARG A 44 -16.63 -15.00 1.00
CA ARG A 44 -17.73 -14.17 1.53
C ARG A 44 -18.33 -13.33 0.42
N SER A 45 -19.66 -13.19 0.41
CA SER A 45 -20.34 -12.22 -0.45
C SER A 45 -19.89 -10.80 -0.12
N ARG A 46 -20.05 -9.88 -1.08
CA ARG A 46 -19.69 -8.47 -0.87
C ARG A 46 -20.44 -7.87 0.31
N ASP A 47 -21.74 -8.15 0.44
CA ASP A 47 -22.58 -7.61 1.51
C ASP A 47 -22.17 -8.13 2.89
N GLU A 48 -21.77 -9.41 2.98
CA GLU A 48 -21.22 -9.96 4.23
C GLU A 48 -19.93 -9.26 4.64
N VAL A 49 -19.04 -8.95 3.70
CA VAL A 49 -17.81 -8.18 4.01
C VAL A 49 -18.15 -6.74 4.37
N ALA A 50 -19.01 -6.08 3.58
CA ALA A 50 -19.37 -4.67 3.76
C ALA A 50 -20.07 -4.39 5.09
N ALA A 51 -20.75 -5.38 5.68
CA ALA A 51 -21.38 -5.24 7.00
C ALA A 51 -20.39 -4.86 8.12
N ASP A 52 -19.09 -5.10 7.92
CA ASP A 52 -18.04 -4.84 8.91
C ASP A 52 -17.41 -3.43 8.78
N TYR A 53 -17.75 -2.66 7.74
CA TYR A 53 -17.06 -1.42 7.34
C TYR A 53 -18.06 -0.33 6.90
N GLN A 54 -17.60 0.90 6.73
CA GLN A 54 -18.46 2.00 6.27
C GLN A 54 -18.60 2.06 4.74
N SER A 55 -17.51 1.75 4.03
CA SER A 55 -17.36 1.94 2.59
C SER A 55 -16.63 0.77 1.91
N PHE A 56 -15.77 0.06 2.64
CA PHE A 56 -15.06 -1.10 2.12
C PHE A 56 -15.97 -2.35 2.07
N PRO A 57 -15.81 -3.23 1.06
CA PRO A 57 -15.00 -3.07 -0.15
C PRO A 57 -15.78 -2.34 -1.25
N ALA A 58 -15.06 -1.66 -2.13
CA ALA A 58 -15.59 -1.30 -3.45
C ALA A 58 -15.89 -2.57 -4.26
N ASP A 59 -16.81 -2.48 -5.23
CA ASP A 59 -17.24 -3.61 -6.05
C ASP A 59 -16.07 -4.24 -6.80
N GLU A 60 -15.20 -3.39 -7.36
CA GLU A 60 -14.02 -3.82 -8.10
C GLU A 60 -12.99 -4.52 -7.21
N VAL A 61 -12.87 -4.12 -5.94
CA VAL A 61 -11.98 -4.75 -4.97
C VAL A 61 -12.48 -6.16 -4.63
N HIS A 62 -13.78 -6.31 -4.37
CA HIS A 62 -14.36 -7.64 -4.12
C HIS A 62 -14.19 -8.56 -5.33
N ALA A 63 -14.50 -8.06 -6.54
CA ALA A 63 -14.35 -8.82 -7.78
C ALA A 63 -12.89 -9.27 -8.01
N ALA A 64 -11.91 -8.37 -7.81
CA ALA A 64 -10.50 -8.71 -7.94
C ALA A 64 -10.03 -9.78 -6.94
N ILE A 65 -10.46 -9.70 -5.67
CA ILE A 65 -10.13 -10.70 -4.64
C ILE A 65 -10.81 -12.05 -4.91
N ALA A 66 -12.05 -12.03 -5.40
CA ALA A 66 -12.77 -13.23 -5.80
C ALA A 66 -12.06 -13.98 -6.94
N ALA A 67 -11.47 -13.23 -7.87
CA ALA A 67 -10.75 -13.75 -9.03
C ALA A 67 -9.38 -14.37 -8.72
N LEU A 68 -8.78 -14.13 -7.54
CA LEU A 68 -7.42 -14.59 -7.23
C LEU A 68 -7.23 -16.11 -7.36
N GLY A 69 -8.26 -16.91 -7.07
CA GLY A 69 -8.19 -18.38 -7.19
C GLY A 69 -8.05 -18.87 -8.64
N GLU A 70 -8.35 -18.00 -9.61
CA GLU A 70 -8.36 -18.33 -11.03
C GLU A 70 -7.08 -17.88 -11.78
N THR A 71 -6.16 -17.22 -11.08
CA THR A 71 -4.86 -16.79 -11.62
C THR A 71 -3.88 -17.97 -11.66
N ASP A 72 -2.81 -17.84 -12.45
CA ASP A 72 -1.84 -18.91 -12.62
C ASP A 72 -0.82 -18.94 -11.47
N SER A 73 -0.50 -17.77 -10.94
CA SER A 73 0.39 -17.63 -9.79
C SER A 73 0.16 -16.34 -9.02
N VAL A 74 0.58 -16.34 -7.75
CA VAL A 74 0.46 -15.21 -6.83
C VAL A 74 1.76 -15.07 -6.02
N THR A 75 2.31 -13.86 -5.93
CA THR A 75 3.34 -13.52 -4.94
C THR A 75 2.66 -12.98 -3.68
N ILE A 76 3.11 -13.37 -2.49
CA ILE A 76 2.62 -12.86 -1.20
C ILE A 76 3.77 -12.79 -0.21
N ASP A 77 3.88 -11.69 0.55
CA ASP A 77 4.94 -11.56 1.56
C ASP A 77 4.37 -11.62 2.98
N PRO A 78 4.59 -12.75 3.69
CA PRO A 78 4.35 -12.81 5.13
C PRO A 78 5.08 -11.73 5.93
N HIS A 79 6.23 -11.24 5.49
CA HIS A 79 6.91 -10.12 6.16
C HIS A 79 6.29 -8.73 5.91
N LYS A 80 5.26 -8.63 5.06
CA LYS A 80 4.48 -7.40 4.84
C LYS A 80 3.23 -7.44 5.72
N LEU A 81 2.05 -7.68 5.13
CA LEU A 81 0.79 -7.75 5.88
C LEU A 81 0.59 -9.08 6.63
N GLY A 82 1.55 -10.00 6.59
CA GLY A 82 1.56 -11.21 7.42
C GLY A 82 2.17 -11.01 8.82
N TYR A 83 2.72 -9.83 9.11
CA TYR A 83 3.34 -9.46 10.40
C TYR A 83 4.48 -10.39 10.85
N LEU A 84 5.18 -11.01 9.91
CA LEU A 84 6.36 -11.81 10.19
C LEU A 84 7.66 -11.02 9.95
N PRO A 85 8.79 -11.47 10.54
CA PRO A 85 10.07 -10.83 10.29
C PRO A 85 10.51 -10.90 8.82
N PHE A 86 11.32 -9.92 8.41
CA PHE A 86 11.93 -9.85 7.07
C PHE A 86 12.61 -11.16 6.66
N GLY A 87 12.60 -11.42 5.34
CA GLY A 87 13.11 -12.67 4.76
C GLY A 87 12.06 -13.79 4.70
N THR A 88 10.78 -13.46 4.87
CA THR A 88 9.65 -14.39 4.66
C THR A 88 8.78 -13.93 3.50
N GLY A 89 9.05 -14.46 2.31
CA GLY A 89 8.24 -14.28 1.10
C GLY A 89 7.68 -15.63 0.62
N ALA A 90 6.67 -15.60 -0.24
CA ALA A 90 6.11 -16.80 -0.83
C ALA A 90 5.61 -16.55 -2.26
N PHE A 91 5.79 -17.58 -3.09
CA PHE A 91 5.23 -17.67 -4.42
C PHE A 91 4.31 -18.89 -4.47
N LEU A 92 3.08 -18.68 -4.91
CA LEU A 92 2.06 -19.71 -5.04
C LEU A 92 1.77 -19.93 -6.52
N CYS A 93 1.72 -21.19 -6.94
CA CYS A 93 1.23 -21.57 -8.25
C CYS A 93 -0.07 -22.34 -8.09
N ARG A 94 -1.05 -22.02 -8.94
CA ARG A 94 -2.29 -22.81 -9.03
C ARG A 94 -1.99 -24.24 -9.49
N ASP A 95 -1.06 -24.39 -10.42
CA ASP A 95 -0.60 -25.68 -10.92
C ASP A 95 0.90 -25.86 -10.69
N HIS A 96 1.25 -26.76 -9.76
CA HIS A 96 2.64 -27.05 -9.40
C HIS A 96 3.46 -27.71 -10.51
N ARG A 97 2.85 -28.18 -11.62
CA ARG A 97 3.61 -28.73 -12.75
C ARG A 97 4.58 -27.70 -13.34
N VAL A 98 4.30 -26.41 -13.19
CA VAL A 98 5.18 -25.33 -13.65
C VAL A 98 6.54 -25.33 -12.92
N THR A 99 6.60 -25.80 -11.68
CA THR A 99 7.87 -25.80 -10.93
C THR A 99 8.88 -26.79 -11.51
N ALA A 100 8.44 -27.76 -12.31
CA ALA A 100 9.33 -28.66 -13.05
C ALA A 100 10.15 -27.93 -14.13
N LEU A 101 9.70 -26.75 -14.58
CA LEU A 101 10.46 -25.90 -15.50
C LEU A 101 11.68 -25.24 -14.84
N LEU A 102 11.70 -25.21 -13.50
CA LEU A 102 12.79 -24.68 -12.69
C LEU A 102 13.63 -25.81 -12.05
N ALA A 103 13.32 -27.08 -12.37
CA ALA A 103 13.94 -28.21 -11.71
C ALA A 103 15.41 -28.32 -12.10
N GLU A 104 16.30 -28.15 -11.12
CA GLU A 104 17.73 -28.38 -11.27
C GLU A 104 18.11 -29.67 -10.53
N GLU A 105 18.79 -30.59 -11.23
CA GLU A 105 19.34 -31.79 -10.62
C GLU A 105 20.75 -31.49 -10.08
N ALA A 106 20.89 -31.54 -8.75
CA ALA A 106 22.20 -31.46 -8.09
C ALA A 106 22.68 -32.86 -7.72
N ASP A 107 23.63 -33.40 -8.50
CA ASP A 107 24.22 -34.74 -8.35
C ASP A 107 24.77 -35.04 -6.94
N TYR A 108 25.13 -34.00 -6.18
CA TYR A 108 25.73 -34.13 -4.85
C TYR A 108 24.71 -34.14 -3.69
N VAL A 109 23.42 -33.89 -3.94
CA VAL A 109 22.38 -33.81 -2.91
C VAL A 109 21.27 -34.84 -3.14
N PHE A 110 20.91 -35.10 -4.40
CA PHE A 110 19.72 -35.87 -4.74
C PHE A 110 20.10 -37.23 -5.34
N HIS A 111 20.11 -38.26 -4.49
CA HIS A 111 20.45 -39.62 -4.90
C HIS A 111 19.17 -40.46 -5.07
N GLY A 112 18.95 -41.02 -6.25
CA GLY A 112 17.88 -42.00 -6.52
C GLY A 112 16.78 -41.51 -7.48
N SER A 113 15.84 -42.40 -7.80
CA SER A 113 14.71 -42.08 -8.68
C SER A 113 13.69 -41.18 -7.97
N ALA A 114 13.17 -40.16 -8.67
CA ALA A 114 12.20 -39.22 -8.11
C ALA A 114 10.96 -39.96 -7.56
N PRO A 115 10.55 -39.71 -6.30
CA PRO A 115 9.38 -40.33 -5.70
C PRO A 115 8.12 -40.12 -6.56
N LYS A 116 7.30 -41.18 -6.68
CA LYS A 116 6.04 -41.11 -7.45
C LYS A 116 4.98 -40.29 -6.73
N ALA A 117 4.96 -40.31 -5.38
CA ALA A 117 3.98 -39.58 -4.59
C ALA A 117 4.27 -38.07 -4.59
N TYR A 118 3.23 -37.27 -4.81
CA TYR A 118 3.33 -35.81 -4.96
C TYR A 118 4.06 -35.14 -3.79
N LEU A 119 3.61 -35.37 -2.56
CA LEU A 119 4.22 -34.74 -1.37
C LEU A 119 5.68 -35.15 -1.18
N GLU A 120 6.04 -36.39 -1.52
CA GLU A 120 7.41 -36.88 -1.40
C GLU A 120 8.34 -36.27 -2.44
N ARG A 121 7.85 -36.10 -3.68
CA ARG A 121 8.58 -35.41 -4.75
C ARG A 121 8.95 -34.00 -4.34
N TYR A 122 8.02 -33.25 -3.75
CA TYR A 122 8.23 -31.85 -3.38
C TYR A 122 8.87 -31.65 -1.99
N ARG A 123 9.27 -32.72 -1.28
CA ARG A 123 10.08 -32.59 -0.04
C ARG A 123 11.48 -32.06 -0.32
N SER A 124 12.02 -32.32 -1.51
CA SER A 124 13.28 -31.76 -1.99
C SER A 124 13.07 -30.34 -2.53
N LEU A 125 12.51 -29.44 -1.71
CA LEU A 125 12.08 -28.10 -2.12
C LEU A 125 13.17 -27.33 -2.89
N GLY A 126 14.43 -27.47 -2.49
CA GLY A 126 15.58 -26.82 -3.12
C GLY A 126 15.78 -27.14 -4.60
N GLN A 127 15.15 -28.20 -5.14
CA GLN A 127 15.15 -28.49 -6.58
C GLN A 127 14.24 -27.55 -7.37
N PHE A 128 13.20 -27.02 -6.75
CA PHE A 128 12.06 -26.39 -7.43
C PHE A 128 11.96 -24.88 -7.20
N ILE A 129 13.02 -24.29 -6.65
CA ILE A 129 13.10 -22.87 -6.29
C ILE A 129 14.43 -22.30 -6.79
N PRO A 130 14.50 -20.99 -7.07
CA PRO A 130 15.75 -20.34 -7.50
C PRO A 130 16.76 -20.19 -6.35
N GLU A 131 16.33 -20.31 -5.10
CA GLU A 131 17.18 -20.17 -3.91
C GLU A 131 17.86 -21.50 -3.53
N GLY A 132 18.92 -21.43 -2.71
CA GLY A 132 19.57 -22.59 -2.12
C GLY A 132 19.14 -22.85 -0.68
N SER A 133 20.13 -23.03 0.19
CA SER A 133 19.91 -23.17 1.64
C SER A 133 19.10 -22.01 2.21
N LYS A 134 18.06 -22.33 2.98
CA LYS A 134 17.12 -21.35 3.54
C LYS A 134 16.69 -21.73 4.96
N SER A 135 16.33 -20.74 5.75
CA SER A 135 15.97 -20.93 7.16
C SER A 135 14.68 -21.75 7.32
N GLY A 136 14.76 -22.91 7.97
CA GLY A 136 13.59 -23.66 8.40
C GLY A 136 12.77 -22.93 9.48
N ALA A 137 13.41 -22.05 10.26
CA ALA A 137 12.73 -21.23 11.27
C ALA A 137 11.74 -20.24 10.65
N ASN A 138 12.02 -19.73 9.45
CA ASN A 138 11.09 -18.87 8.71
C ASN A 138 9.82 -19.63 8.32
N ALA A 139 9.96 -20.86 7.85
CA ALA A 139 8.80 -21.72 7.55
C ALA A 139 8.00 -22.08 8.82
N ALA A 140 8.70 -22.38 9.92
CA ALA A 140 8.07 -22.65 11.21
C ALA A 140 7.31 -21.43 11.75
N ALA A 141 7.86 -20.22 11.63
CA ALA A 141 7.21 -18.98 12.04
C ALA A 141 5.90 -18.75 11.25
N VAL A 142 5.94 -18.89 9.92
CA VAL A 142 4.73 -18.82 9.08
C VAL A 142 3.71 -19.86 9.50
N PHE A 143 4.13 -21.12 9.66
CA PHE A 143 3.25 -22.21 10.04
C PHE A 143 2.58 -21.96 11.40
N VAL A 144 3.35 -21.61 12.44
CA VAL A 144 2.79 -21.35 13.78
C VAL A 144 1.82 -20.18 13.73
N THR A 145 2.17 -19.08 13.06
CA THR A 145 1.26 -17.94 12.90
C THR A 145 -0.05 -18.34 12.25
N HIS A 146 -0.03 -19.10 11.14
CA HIS A 146 -1.25 -19.54 10.44
C HIS A 146 -2.04 -20.61 11.21
N ARG A 147 -1.40 -21.35 12.12
CA ARG A 147 -2.09 -22.30 13.01
C ARG A 147 -2.77 -21.61 14.19
N VAL A 148 -2.19 -20.53 14.70
CA VAL A 148 -2.76 -19.73 15.80
C VAL A 148 -3.83 -18.77 15.26
N LEU A 149 -3.59 -18.18 14.09
CA LEU A 149 -4.50 -17.29 13.38
C LEU A 149 -4.78 -17.88 11.99
N PRO A 150 -5.78 -18.77 11.86
CA PRO A 150 -6.25 -19.26 10.56
C PRO A 150 -6.53 -18.12 9.57
N LEU A 151 -6.33 -18.40 8.28
CA LEU A 151 -6.40 -17.40 7.20
C LEU A 151 -7.84 -17.12 6.74
N ASP A 152 -8.69 -16.72 7.67
CA ASP A 152 -10.10 -16.37 7.47
C ASP A 152 -10.48 -15.08 8.21
N HIS A 153 -11.70 -14.60 7.99
CA HIS A 153 -12.16 -13.31 8.48
C HIS A 153 -12.31 -13.24 10.00
N ARG A 154 -12.50 -14.37 10.69
CA ARG A 154 -12.71 -14.44 12.15
C ARG A 154 -11.41 -14.57 12.93
N HIS A 155 -10.31 -14.86 12.26
CA HIS A 155 -9.01 -15.06 12.90
C HIS A 155 -7.98 -14.06 12.39
N PHE A 156 -7.16 -14.42 11.39
CA PHE A 156 -6.16 -13.48 10.85
C PHE A 156 -6.81 -12.23 10.27
N GLY A 157 -7.99 -12.38 9.65
CA GLY A 157 -8.75 -11.27 9.08
C GLY A 157 -9.19 -10.23 10.11
N LEU A 158 -9.22 -10.53 11.40
CA LEU A 158 -9.47 -9.53 12.44
C LEU A 158 -8.33 -8.50 12.52
N LEU A 159 -7.08 -8.93 12.36
CA LEU A 159 -5.91 -8.06 12.36
C LEU A 159 -5.96 -7.12 11.14
N THR A 160 -6.25 -7.68 9.98
CA THR A 160 -6.41 -6.92 8.74
C THR A 160 -7.63 -6.01 8.76
N ARG A 161 -8.72 -6.42 9.40
CA ARG A 161 -9.91 -5.59 9.57
C ARG A 161 -9.58 -4.29 10.29
N GLN A 162 -8.76 -4.32 11.34
CA GLN A 162 -8.36 -3.10 12.07
C GLN A 162 -7.59 -2.12 11.18
N THR A 163 -6.75 -2.61 10.26
CA THR A 163 -5.99 -1.72 9.37
C THR A 163 -6.85 -1.06 8.31
N ILE A 164 -7.88 -1.75 7.82
CA ILE A 164 -8.88 -1.19 6.88
C ILE A 164 -9.76 -0.17 7.60
N LEU A 165 -10.26 -0.46 8.81
CA LEU A 165 -11.02 0.50 9.60
C LEU A 165 -10.20 1.77 9.92
N ALA A 166 -8.92 1.60 10.22
CA ALA A 166 -8.01 2.74 10.39
C ALA A 166 -7.89 3.55 9.10
N ALA A 167 -7.89 2.93 7.92
CA ALA A 167 -7.87 3.63 6.64
C ALA A 167 -9.17 4.40 6.35
N GLU A 168 -10.34 3.84 6.68
CA GLU A 168 -11.62 4.55 6.58
C GLU A 168 -11.65 5.77 7.50
N ALA A 169 -11.27 5.59 8.77
CA ALA A 169 -11.19 6.68 9.74
C ALA A 169 -10.18 7.75 9.32
N PHE A 170 -9.02 7.34 8.79
CA PHE A 170 -8.00 8.25 8.28
C PHE A 170 -8.53 9.04 7.07
N HIS A 171 -9.19 8.38 6.12
CA HIS A 171 -9.78 9.04 4.96
C HIS A 171 -10.84 10.08 5.39
N GLN A 172 -11.75 9.71 6.29
CA GLN A 172 -12.75 10.63 6.83
C GLN A 172 -12.10 11.84 7.53
N ARG A 173 -11.10 11.60 8.38
CA ARG A 173 -10.39 12.68 9.07
C ARG A 173 -9.59 13.56 8.12
N ALA A 174 -9.02 13.00 7.03
CA ALA A 174 -8.33 13.75 5.99
C ALA A 174 -9.28 14.71 5.26
N THR A 175 -10.50 14.28 4.96
CA THR A 175 -11.54 15.14 4.37
C THR A 175 -11.93 16.27 5.31
N GLN A 176 -12.12 15.98 6.60
CA GLN A 176 -12.39 17.00 7.61
C GLN A 176 -11.22 17.99 7.72
N PHE A 177 -9.99 17.48 7.76
CA PHE A 177 -8.77 18.29 7.81
C PHE A 177 -8.66 19.25 6.62
N ALA A 178 -9.01 18.80 5.41
CA ALA A 178 -9.02 19.66 4.22
C ALA A 178 -9.99 20.83 4.37
N SER A 179 -11.15 20.62 5.01
CA SER A 179 -12.09 21.69 5.32
C SER A 179 -11.55 22.63 6.40
N ASP A 180 -11.06 22.06 7.51
CA ASP A 180 -10.56 22.80 8.68
C ASP A 180 -9.38 23.73 8.34
N MET A 181 -8.54 23.30 7.39
CA MET A 181 -7.30 24.00 7.01
C MET A 181 -7.43 24.77 5.69
N SER A 182 -8.64 24.95 5.18
CA SER A 182 -8.89 25.52 3.86
C SER A 182 -8.32 26.93 3.68
N GLU A 183 -8.20 27.72 4.75
CA GLU A 183 -7.57 29.04 4.71
C GLU A 183 -6.04 29.00 4.53
N GLN A 184 -5.38 27.90 4.90
CA GLN A 184 -3.92 27.76 4.82
C GLN A 184 -3.46 26.90 3.65
N VAL A 185 -4.19 25.83 3.34
CA VAL A 185 -3.83 24.86 2.30
C VAL A 185 -5.08 24.36 1.55
N VAL A 186 -4.86 23.85 0.34
CA VAL A 186 -5.77 22.93 -0.34
C VAL A 186 -5.22 21.52 -0.11
N ALA A 187 -6.06 20.62 0.40
CA ALA A 187 -5.66 19.24 0.66
C ALA A 187 -6.71 18.27 0.12
N MET A 188 -6.27 17.09 -0.32
CA MET A 188 -7.16 16.03 -0.76
C MET A 188 -6.52 14.65 -0.60
N VAL A 189 -7.36 13.61 -0.59
CA VAL A 189 -6.95 12.23 -0.80
C VAL A 189 -7.05 11.94 -2.31
N PRO A 190 -5.92 11.75 -3.02
CA PRO A 190 -5.95 11.62 -4.48
C PRO A 190 -6.61 10.33 -4.96
N PHE A 191 -6.51 9.25 -4.16
CA PHE A 191 -7.06 7.93 -4.48
C PHE A 191 -7.85 7.40 -3.30
N ALA A 192 -9.09 6.97 -3.54
CA ALA A 192 -9.84 6.24 -2.53
C ALA A 192 -9.07 4.97 -2.13
N PRO A 193 -8.94 4.66 -0.82
CA PRO A 193 -8.11 3.55 -0.39
C PRO A 193 -8.82 2.21 -0.61
N ASP A 194 -8.30 1.39 -1.52
CA ASP A 194 -8.69 -0.02 -1.71
C ASP A 194 -8.08 -0.96 -0.64
N SER A 195 -7.22 -0.43 0.21
CA SER A 195 -6.49 -1.17 1.25
C SER A 195 -6.12 -0.25 2.42
N ASN A 196 -5.17 -0.66 3.27
CA ASN A 196 -4.71 0.12 4.41
C ASN A 196 -3.62 1.16 4.07
N LEU A 197 -3.59 1.64 2.83
CA LEU A 197 -2.67 2.68 2.36
C LEU A 197 -3.47 3.90 1.92
N VAL A 198 -3.16 5.04 2.53
CA VAL A 198 -3.80 6.32 2.21
C VAL A 198 -2.71 7.32 1.84
N CYS A 199 -2.97 8.14 0.81
CA CYS A 199 -2.11 9.26 0.46
C CYS A 199 -2.85 10.57 0.71
N VAL A 200 -2.11 11.64 1.03
CA VAL A 200 -2.65 12.99 1.18
C VAL A 200 -1.79 13.95 0.37
N ALA A 201 -2.42 14.61 -0.61
CA ALA A 201 -1.82 15.69 -1.38
C ALA A 201 -2.19 17.02 -0.73
N ILE A 202 -1.22 17.93 -0.58
CA ILE A 202 -1.39 19.21 0.11
C ILE A 202 -0.63 20.29 -0.67
N ASN A 203 -1.29 21.42 -0.91
CA ASN A 203 -0.73 22.59 -1.58
C ASN A 203 -1.01 23.86 -0.74
N PRO A 204 -0.03 24.74 -0.47
CA PRO A 204 -0.30 26.04 0.14
C PRO A 204 -1.35 26.85 -0.60
N ARG A 205 -2.28 27.47 0.13
CA ARG A 205 -3.38 28.23 -0.48
C ARG A 205 -2.82 29.38 -1.32
N GLY A 206 -3.22 29.43 -2.59
CA GLY A 206 -2.79 30.45 -3.56
C GLY A 206 -1.52 30.09 -4.34
N ASN A 207 -0.82 29.02 -4.00
CA ASN A 207 0.29 28.52 -4.80
C ASN A 207 -0.22 27.83 -6.07
N ARG A 208 0.38 28.15 -7.23
CA ARG A 208 0.10 27.52 -8.52
C ARG A 208 1.25 26.66 -9.05
N GLU A 209 2.44 26.73 -8.44
CA GLU A 209 3.65 26.09 -8.95
C GLU A 209 3.88 24.72 -8.30
N VAL A 210 4.08 23.67 -9.10
CA VAL A 210 4.35 22.31 -8.57
C VAL A 210 5.64 22.27 -7.76
N ALA A 211 6.71 22.93 -8.22
CA ALA A 211 7.98 22.97 -7.50
C ALA A 211 7.83 23.54 -6.08
N ALA A 212 7.00 24.58 -5.90
CA ALA A 212 6.72 25.18 -4.60
C ALA A 212 5.87 24.26 -3.70
N ALA A 213 4.88 23.56 -4.27
CA ALA A 213 4.11 22.55 -3.54
C ALA A 213 5.02 21.42 -3.04
N ASN A 214 5.92 20.94 -3.91
CA ASN A 214 6.88 19.91 -3.56
C ASN A 214 7.86 20.35 -2.48
N ALA A 215 8.40 21.57 -2.59
CA ALA A 215 9.27 22.13 -1.56
C ALA A 215 8.54 22.22 -0.21
N PHE A 216 7.27 22.61 -0.20
CA PHE A 216 6.45 22.63 1.01
C PHE A 216 6.28 21.25 1.63
N ILE A 217 5.94 20.22 0.84
CA ILE A 217 5.80 18.85 1.33
C ILE A 217 7.13 18.29 1.82
N ARG A 218 8.26 18.60 1.16
CA ARG A 218 9.60 18.21 1.64
C ARG A 218 9.87 18.78 3.04
N ARG A 219 9.63 20.08 3.25
CA ARG A 219 9.81 20.71 4.57
C ARG A 219 8.94 20.05 5.64
N LEU A 220 7.71 19.72 5.31
CA LEU A 220 6.79 19.03 6.23
C LEU A 220 7.27 17.60 6.55
N HIS A 221 7.73 16.86 5.54
CA HIS A 221 8.30 15.52 5.71
C HIS A 221 9.60 15.53 6.51
N ASP A 222 10.44 16.55 6.39
CA ASP A 222 11.68 16.70 7.16
C ASP A 222 11.42 16.72 8.68
N GLU A 223 10.26 17.21 9.10
CA GLU A 223 9.82 17.16 10.50
C GLU A 223 9.41 15.75 10.95
N MET A 224 9.01 14.87 10.05
CA MET A 224 8.51 13.52 10.34
C MET A 224 9.48 12.39 9.98
N ARG A 225 10.53 12.65 9.19
CA ARG A 225 11.52 11.62 8.83
C ARG A 225 12.46 11.31 9.99
N ALA A 226 12.95 10.07 10.05
CA ALA A 226 14.05 9.72 10.94
C ALA A 226 15.34 10.43 10.50
N ASP A 227 16.09 10.98 11.46
CA ASP A 227 17.45 11.49 11.26
C ASP A 227 18.41 10.62 12.09
N PRO A 228 19.31 9.85 11.46
CA PRO A 228 20.27 8.99 12.18
C PRO A 228 21.17 9.75 13.17
N ARG A 229 21.26 11.07 13.06
CA ARG A 229 22.04 11.94 13.94
C ARG A 229 21.27 12.38 15.19
N GLN A 230 19.99 12.05 15.29
CA GLN A 230 19.11 12.47 16.39
C GLN A 230 18.35 11.28 17.00
N PRO A 231 18.02 11.31 18.30
CA PRO A 231 17.16 10.30 18.91
C PRO A 231 15.77 10.26 18.27
N LEU A 232 15.26 9.06 17.99
CA LEU A 232 13.92 8.86 17.39
C LEU A 232 12.79 9.44 18.26
N GLN A 233 12.99 9.47 19.57
CA GLN A 233 12.03 9.95 20.58
C GLN A 233 11.71 11.45 20.44
N LEU A 234 12.51 12.21 19.68
CA LEU A 234 12.21 13.61 19.38
C LEU A 234 11.05 13.76 18.39
N LYS A 235 10.71 12.69 17.66
CA LYS A 235 9.63 12.69 16.67
C LYS A 235 8.33 12.24 17.32
N GLN A 236 7.27 13.04 17.16
CA GLN A 236 5.92 12.66 17.60
C GLN A 236 5.26 11.68 16.62
N PHE A 237 5.50 11.88 15.33
CA PHE A 237 4.97 11.05 14.25
C PHE A 237 6.02 10.80 13.19
N PHE A 238 5.91 9.64 12.54
CA PHE A 238 6.70 9.29 11.37
C PHE A 238 5.81 9.31 10.13
N GLY A 239 6.34 9.87 9.05
CA GLY A 239 5.65 10.00 7.78
C GLY A 239 6.54 9.50 6.65
N SER A 240 5.91 9.15 5.53
CA SER A 240 6.60 8.87 4.28
C SER A 240 6.06 9.79 3.19
N VAL A 241 6.81 9.92 2.11
CA VAL A 241 6.39 10.62 0.90
C VAL A 241 6.49 9.69 -0.29
N THR A 242 5.71 10.00 -1.33
CA THR A 242 5.84 9.39 -2.65
C THR A 242 5.61 10.45 -3.71
N THR A 243 5.90 10.13 -4.97
CA THR A 243 5.74 11.05 -6.10
C THR A 243 4.74 10.50 -7.10
N LEU A 244 3.85 11.38 -7.58
CA LEU A 244 2.97 11.13 -8.71
C LEU A 244 3.62 11.67 -9.98
N ARG A 245 3.67 10.85 -11.02
CA ARG A 245 4.30 11.15 -12.30
C ARG A 245 3.29 10.99 -13.44
N PRO A 246 3.24 11.89 -14.43
CA PRO A 246 2.33 11.77 -15.57
C PRO A 246 2.43 10.43 -16.29
N GLU A 247 3.65 9.89 -16.43
CA GLU A 247 3.90 8.63 -17.16
C GLU A 247 3.27 7.42 -16.46
N ALA A 248 3.12 7.48 -15.13
CA ALA A 248 2.56 6.39 -14.34
C ALA A 248 1.04 6.54 -14.13
N LEU A 249 0.54 7.77 -13.94
CA LEU A 249 -0.87 8.04 -13.66
C LEU A 249 -1.71 8.24 -14.93
N GLY A 250 -1.10 8.72 -16.00
CA GLY A 250 -1.77 9.25 -17.19
C GLY A 250 -2.23 10.69 -17.03
N ASP A 251 -2.27 11.41 -18.15
CA ASP A 251 -2.49 12.87 -18.18
C ASP A 251 -3.84 13.31 -17.62
N ALA A 252 -4.89 12.50 -17.80
CA ALA A 252 -6.24 12.85 -17.33
C ALA A 252 -6.31 12.85 -15.80
N GLU A 253 -5.76 11.82 -15.18
CA GLU A 253 -5.76 11.67 -13.73
C GLU A 253 -4.79 12.66 -13.07
N MET A 254 -3.63 12.89 -13.69
CA MET A 254 -2.70 13.91 -13.22
C MET A 254 -3.33 15.31 -13.24
N ARG A 255 -3.99 15.70 -14.34
CA ARG A 255 -4.73 16.97 -14.43
C ARG A 255 -5.81 17.09 -13.37
N ARG A 256 -6.61 16.03 -13.17
CA ARG A 256 -7.65 16.01 -12.11
C ARG A 256 -7.08 16.34 -10.73
N ILE A 257 -5.92 15.76 -10.39
CA ILE A 257 -5.26 15.99 -9.10
C ILE A 257 -4.68 17.41 -9.01
N LEU A 258 -4.00 17.89 -10.06
CA LEU A 258 -3.44 19.26 -10.08
C LEU A 258 -4.53 20.33 -9.98
N ASP A 259 -5.59 20.19 -10.77
CA ASP A 259 -6.74 21.11 -10.75
C ASP A 259 -7.39 21.15 -9.37
N ALA A 260 -7.59 19.99 -8.74
CA ALA A 260 -8.16 19.89 -7.39
C ALA A 260 -7.26 20.52 -6.32
N LEU A 261 -5.95 20.58 -6.54
CA LEU A 261 -4.98 21.27 -5.67
C LEU A 261 -4.80 22.74 -6.01
N GLY A 262 -5.38 23.23 -7.12
CA GLY A 262 -5.18 24.58 -7.63
C GLY A 262 -3.81 24.84 -8.25
N LEU A 263 -3.12 23.78 -8.69
CA LEU A 263 -1.82 23.84 -9.36
C LEU A 263 -2.00 24.03 -10.87
N ASP A 264 -1.09 24.78 -11.48
CA ASP A 264 -1.07 24.96 -12.93
C ASP A 264 -0.38 23.77 -13.58
N GLY A 265 -1.09 23.04 -14.45
CA GLY A 265 -0.52 21.92 -15.20
C GLY A 265 0.70 22.30 -16.05
N ALA A 266 0.81 23.56 -16.47
CA ALA A 266 1.98 24.05 -17.21
C ALA A 266 3.25 24.14 -16.33
N SER A 267 3.10 24.23 -15.00
CA SER A 267 4.23 24.21 -14.05
C SER A 267 4.75 22.81 -13.75
N LEU A 268 4.24 21.78 -14.45
CA LEU A 268 4.72 20.40 -14.39
C LEU A 268 5.41 20.02 -15.71
N ASP A 269 6.47 20.74 -16.08
CA ASP A 269 7.13 20.59 -17.39
C ASP A 269 8.52 19.93 -17.31
N GLY A 270 9.05 19.70 -16.11
CA GLY A 270 10.36 19.10 -15.92
C GLY A 270 11.52 20.05 -16.23
N ALA A 271 11.27 21.36 -16.35
CA ALA A 271 12.29 22.34 -16.72
C ALA A 271 13.26 22.62 -15.56
N ASP A 272 12.77 22.66 -14.32
CA ASP A 272 13.54 22.91 -13.11
C ASP A 272 13.59 21.68 -12.17
N GLU A 273 14.39 21.77 -11.10
CA GLU A 273 14.48 20.66 -10.16
C GLU A 273 13.21 20.49 -9.33
N GLY A 274 12.43 19.46 -9.66
CA GLY A 274 11.30 19.01 -8.85
C GLY A 274 9.95 19.55 -9.30
N ASP A 275 9.79 19.87 -10.56
CA ASP A 275 8.52 20.08 -11.28
C ASP A 275 8.19 18.93 -12.26
N ASP A 276 9.00 17.87 -12.31
CA ASP A 276 8.76 16.67 -13.14
C ASP A 276 7.77 15.66 -12.51
N ARG A 277 7.28 15.97 -11.30
CA ARG A 277 6.43 15.09 -10.47
C ARG A 277 5.75 15.88 -9.36
N LEU A 278 4.65 15.37 -8.82
CA LEU A 278 4.03 15.90 -7.60
C LEU A 278 4.38 15.05 -6.38
N LEU A 279 4.96 15.65 -5.34
CA LEU A 279 5.31 15.00 -4.08
C LEU A 279 4.11 15.07 -3.13
N ILE A 280 3.73 13.91 -2.56
CA ILE A 280 2.60 13.80 -1.63
C ILE A 280 2.98 13.00 -0.40
N LEU A 281 2.22 13.14 0.68
CA LEU A 281 2.36 12.30 1.87
C LEU A 281 1.75 10.91 1.61
N ARG A 282 2.41 9.87 2.13
CA ARG A 282 1.98 8.47 2.02
C ARG A 282 1.95 7.84 3.41
N HIS A 283 0.85 7.17 3.72
CA HIS A 283 0.60 6.54 5.01
C HIS A 283 0.25 5.08 4.82
N THR A 284 0.97 4.21 5.51
CA THR A 284 0.74 2.77 5.50
C THR A 284 0.29 2.36 6.90
N LEU A 285 -1.00 2.11 7.07
CA LEU A 285 -1.65 1.95 8.36
C LEU A 285 -1.59 0.47 8.78
N MET A 286 -0.44 0.01 9.24
CA MET A 286 -0.25 -1.38 9.68
C MET A 286 -0.51 -1.60 11.16
N ASN A 287 -0.46 -0.56 11.99
CA ASN A 287 -0.66 -0.75 13.42
C ASN A 287 -2.16 -0.99 13.70
N PRO A 288 -2.58 -2.15 14.23
CA PRO A 288 -3.99 -2.42 14.49
C PRO A 288 -4.55 -1.63 15.68
N TYR A 289 -3.72 -0.85 16.36
CA TYR A 289 -4.07 -0.07 17.56
C TYR A 289 -4.04 1.45 17.31
N LEU A 290 -4.21 1.90 16.06
CA LEU A 290 -4.27 3.33 15.73
C LEU A 290 -5.52 4.03 16.30
N ILE A 291 -6.56 3.26 16.60
CA ILE A 291 -7.76 3.71 17.30
C ILE A 291 -7.88 2.86 18.56
N ASP A 292 -7.58 3.47 19.70
CA ASP A 292 -7.68 2.84 21.01
C ASP A 292 -9.05 3.15 21.60
N HIS A 293 -9.95 2.18 21.44
CA HIS A 293 -11.31 2.27 21.97
C HIS A 293 -11.38 2.16 23.49
N GLU A 294 -10.38 1.57 24.15
CA GLU A 294 -10.38 1.40 25.62
C GLU A 294 -10.11 2.73 26.32
N ASN A 295 -9.18 3.52 25.79
CA ASN A 295 -8.80 4.81 26.35
C ASN A 295 -9.43 6.02 25.62
N GLY A 296 -10.21 5.78 24.56
CA GLY A 296 -10.82 6.82 23.74
C GLY A 296 -9.78 7.66 22.98
N ILE A 297 -8.66 7.05 22.58
CA ILE A 297 -7.55 7.73 21.90
C ILE A 297 -7.56 7.39 20.42
N SER A 298 -7.68 8.42 19.58
CA SER A 298 -7.43 8.31 18.15
C SER A 298 -6.03 8.85 17.82
N TYR A 299 -5.09 7.97 17.50
CA TYR A 299 -3.76 8.41 17.04
C TYR A 299 -3.82 9.06 15.65
N ILE A 300 -4.88 8.75 14.88
CA ILE A 300 -5.20 9.40 13.61
C ILE A 300 -5.55 10.88 13.85
N ASP A 301 -6.43 11.18 14.81
CA ASP A 301 -6.80 12.57 15.11
C ASP A 301 -5.59 13.36 15.61
N ARG A 302 -4.82 12.77 16.53
CA ARG A 302 -3.57 13.38 17.03
C ARG A 302 -2.57 13.65 15.90
N TYR A 303 -2.49 12.77 14.92
CA TYR A 303 -1.64 12.98 13.73
C TYR A 303 -2.10 14.21 12.93
N PHE A 304 -3.40 14.35 12.67
CA PHE A 304 -3.93 15.49 11.93
C PHE A 304 -3.83 16.81 12.70
N ASP A 305 -3.96 16.78 14.03
CA ASP A 305 -3.74 17.96 14.88
C ASP A 305 -2.27 18.40 14.84
N TYR A 306 -1.34 17.44 14.92
CA TYR A 306 0.09 17.69 14.72
C TYR A 306 0.35 18.30 13.33
N LEU A 307 -0.19 17.68 12.27
CA LEU A 307 -0.04 18.11 10.88
C LEU A 307 -0.53 19.55 10.68
N ALA A 308 -1.70 19.89 11.23
CA ALA A 308 -2.27 21.23 11.21
C ALA A 308 -1.33 22.24 11.88
N GLY A 309 -0.81 21.89 13.07
CA GLY A 309 0.15 22.73 13.79
C GLY A 309 1.42 23.01 12.98
N ARG A 310 1.96 22.01 12.28
CA ARG A 310 3.14 22.16 11.41
C ARG A 310 2.87 23.06 10.22
N ILE A 311 1.77 22.82 9.52
CA ILE A 311 1.39 23.60 8.35
C ILE A 311 1.19 25.07 8.70
N ARG A 312 0.52 25.39 9.81
CA ARG A 312 0.33 26.78 10.26
C ARG A 312 1.66 27.51 10.49
N MET A 313 2.64 26.84 11.07
CA MET A 313 3.96 27.45 11.25
C MET A 313 4.69 27.66 9.93
N LEU A 314 4.74 26.65 9.05
CA LEU A 314 5.43 26.74 7.76
C LEU A 314 4.82 27.83 6.87
N VAL A 315 3.49 27.96 6.85
CA VAL A 315 2.79 29.03 6.13
C VAL A 315 3.05 30.40 6.78
N GLY A 316 3.11 30.47 8.12
CA GLY A 316 3.43 31.69 8.86
C GLY A 316 4.84 32.22 8.58
N GLU A 317 5.83 31.35 8.52
CA GLU A 317 7.23 31.71 8.19
C GLU A 317 7.35 32.30 6.77
N GLY A 318 6.62 31.76 5.80
CA GLY A 318 6.60 32.29 4.43
C GLY A 318 6.02 33.71 4.33
N ARG A 319 5.04 34.05 5.17
CA ARG A 319 4.46 35.40 5.26
C ARG A 319 5.40 36.39 5.95
N ALA A 320 6.17 35.95 6.94
CA ALA A 320 7.15 36.81 7.62
C ALA A 320 8.36 37.12 6.73
N GLY A 321 8.84 36.15 5.94
CA GLY A 321 9.97 36.35 5.01
C GLY A 321 9.65 37.27 3.82
N SER A 322 8.41 37.25 3.32
CA SER A 322 7.96 38.13 2.22
C SER A 322 7.80 39.59 2.64
N ASN A 323 7.41 39.87 3.89
CA ASN A 323 7.32 41.24 4.41
C ASN A 323 8.68 41.91 4.68
N LEU A 324 9.75 41.13 4.87
CA LEU A 324 11.11 41.66 5.05
C LEU A 324 11.80 42.02 3.72
N GLY A 325 11.29 41.54 2.57
CA GLY A 325 11.83 41.83 1.25
C GLY A 325 11.31 43.13 0.60
N ALA A 326 10.26 43.74 1.15
CA ALA A 326 9.63 44.95 0.60
C ALA A 326 10.13 46.26 1.26
N GLY A 327 11.16 46.21 2.10
CA GLY A 327 11.56 47.29 3.01
C GLY A 327 12.90 47.98 2.72
N HIS A 328 13.51 47.80 1.54
CA HIS A 328 14.77 48.48 1.19
C HIS A 328 14.80 48.94 -0.27
N GLU A 329 13.95 49.92 -0.59
CA GLU A 329 14.26 50.92 -1.63
C GLU A 329 13.83 52.30 -1.11
N HIS A 330 14.77 52.99 -0.45
CA HIS A 330 14.84 54.44 -0.34
C HIS A 330 16.30 54.86 -0.21
#